data_AF-A0A800D8S2-F1
#
_entry.id   AF-A0A800D8S2-F1
#
_cell.length_a   1.000
_cell.length_b   1.000
_cell.length_c   1.000
_cell.angle_alpha   90.00
_cell.angle_beta   90.00
_cell.angle_gamma   90.00
#
_symmetry.space_group_name_H-M   'P 1'
#
loop_
_entity.id
_entity.type
_entity.pdbx_description
1 polymer ?
#
loop_
_entity_poly.entity_id
_entity_poly.type
_entity_poly.pdbx_seq_one_letter_code
_entity_poly.pdbx_strand_id
1 'polypeptide(L)'
;MAVGLRAWQKGEGWRGLAHRVGWMALPAALITGPWLLRNGAIYGWTDPLALARHSEVVVGQPRTGEWIAQYGWAGWAVRFLRTTFQSFWGQFGWMGVPFQPAVYAALLLFSGLLAGGFLGWLFDRRRPALSAGQRQGAWVLLTSTLLTVALYLFYNRTFVQHQGRYLFPALIPLALAAALGVDWLLFGGATWWAAAACGAAGIALGVWGWVRGDLPLILMATALGLAALFGLAARSPRGRVFAQVMLAAGLALLALYGLFAAIVPALR
;
A
#
# COMPACT_ATOMS: atom_id res chain seq x y z
N MET A 1 -6.20 21.78 1.46
CA MET A 1 -7.40 21.21 2.13
C MET A 1 -7.38 21.38 3.66
N ALA A 2 -6.35 20.93 4.38
CA ALA A 2 -6.26 21.06 5.85
C ALA A 2 -6.40 22.51 6.38
N VAL A 3 -5.76 23.46 5.69
CA VAL A 3 -5.84 24.89 6.02
C VAL A 3 -7.24 25.45 5.80
N GLY A 4 -7.89 25.08 4.70
CA GLY A 4 -9.26 25.49 4.40
C GLY A 4 -10.27 24.93 5.40
N LEU A 5 -10.14 23.65 5.79
CA LEU A 5 -10.97 23.03 6.82
C LEU A 5 -10.80 23.70 8.20
N ARG A 6 -9.57 24.04 8.58
CA ARG A 6 -9.30 24.79 9.82
C ARG A 6 -9.80 26.23 9.77
N ALA A 7 -9.61 26.91 8.64
CA ALA A 7 -10.05 28.29 8.45
C ALA A 7 -11.59 28.38 8.52
N TRP A 8 -12.29 27.45 7.87
CA TRP A 8 -13.76 27.34 7.95
C TRP A 8 -14.24 27.04 9.38
N GLN A 9 -13.60 26.10 10.09
CA GLN A 9 -13.96 25.78 11.48
C GLN A 9 -13.71 26.93 12.47
N LYS A 10 -12.76 27.83 12.16
CA LYS A 10 -12.38 28.96 13.01
C LYS A 10 -12.97 30.31 12.58
N GLY A 11 -13.80 30.34 11.53
CA GLY A 11 -14.33 31.58 10.98
C GLY A 11 -13.24 32.55 10.49
N GLU A 12 -12.09 32.03 10.04
CA GLU A 12 -10.97 32.86 9.61
C GLU A 12 -11.28 33.57 8.29
N GLY A 13 -11.05 34.88 8.23
CA GLY A 13 -11.15 35.66 7.01
C GLY A 13 -10.12 35.26 5.95
N TRP A 14 -10.41 35.55 4.68
CA TRP A 14 -9.60 35.17 3.51
C TRP A 14 -8.12 35.57 3.60
N ARG A 15 -7.78 36.67 4.29
CA ARG A 15 -6.40 37.13 4.52
C ARG A 15 -5.58 36.15 5.36
N GLY A 16 -6.19 35.59 6.41
CA GLY A 16 -5.53 34.60 7.27
C GLY A 16 -5.31 33.27 6.54
N LEU A 17 -6.27 32.87 5.71
CA LEU A 17 -6.14 31.71 4.84
C LEU A 17 -5.02 31.90 3.80
N ALA A 18 -5.00 33.04 3.10
CA ALA A 18 -3.97 33.37 2.11
C ALA A 18 -2.57 33.38 2.74
N HIS A 19 -2.41 33.98 3.92
CA HIS A 19 -1.14 33.98 4.64
C HIS A 19 -0.64 32.56 4.96
N ARG A 20 -1.52 31.67 5.47
CA ARG A 20 -1.14 30.28 5.77
C ARG A 20 -0.83 29.47 4.53
N VAL A 21 -1.61 29.63 3.47
CA VAL A 21 -1.33 29.00 2.18
C VAL A 21 0.01 29.49 1.64
N GLY A 22 0.30 30.80 1.74
CA GLY A 22 1.59 31.38 1.37
C GLY A 22 2.76 30.73 2.10
N TRP A 23 2.67 30.57 3.42
CA TRP A 23 3.71 29.89 4.21
C TRP A 23 3.88 28.40 3.90
N MET A 24 2.85 27.73 3.39
CA MET A 24 2.97 26.35 2.90
C MET A 24 3.51 26.27 1.47
N ALA A 25 3.12 27.21 0.62
CA ALA A 25 3.52 27.28 -0.77
C ALA A 25 4.98 27.74 -0.93
N LEU A 26 5.46 28.62 -0.05
CA LEU A 26 6.82 29.16 -0.09
C LEU A 26 7.90 28.06 -0.06
N PRO A 27 7.97 27.16 0.94
CA PRO A 27 8.98 26.10 0.93
C PRO A 27 8.82 25.15 -0.26
N ALA A 28 7.58 24.84 -0.66
CA ALA A 28 7.34 24.03 -1.86
C ALA A 28 7.89 24.71 -3.13
N ALA A 29 7.70 26.02 -3.28
CA ALA A 29 8.22 26.81 -4.38
C ALA A 29 9.74 26.97 -4.33
N LEU A 30 10.34 27.14 -3.15
CA LEU A 30 11.79 27.20 -3.00
C LEU A 30 12.47 25.88 -3.37
N ILE A 31 11.82 24.75 -3.07
CA ILE A 31 12.34 23.42 -3.39
C ILE A 31 12.12 23.07 -4.86
N THR A 32 10.92 23.30 -5.39
CA THR A 32 10.55 22.88 -6.76
C THR A 32 10.86 23.94 -7.83
N GLY A 33 10.89 25.21 -7.46
CA GLY A 33 11.08 26.36 -8.34
C GLY A 33 12.37 26.29 -9.15
N PRO A 34 13.56 26.07 -8.54
CA PRO A 34 14.80 25.97 -9.29
C PRO A 34 14.76 24.89 -10.39
N TRP A 35 14.12 23.75 -10.11
CA TRP A 35 13.96 22.67 -11.09
C TRP A 35 12.99 23.03 -12.21
N LEU A 36 11.86 23.66 -11.89
CA LEU A 36 10.87 24.13 -12.88
C LEU A 36 11.45 25.24 -13.78
N LEU A 37 12.21 26.18 -13.20
CA LEU A 37 12.89 27.23 -13.95
C LEU A 37 13.93 26.63 -14.90
N ARG A 38 14.74 25.69 -14.41
CA ARG A 38 15.73 24.97 -15.22
C ARG A 38 15.04 24.22 -16.37
N ASN A 39 13.91 23.56 -16.12
CA ASN A 39 13.18 22.85 -17.16
C ASN A 39 12.56 23.81 -18.18
N GLY A 40 11.97 24.92 -17.73
CA GLY A 40 11.46 25.96 -18.62
C GLY A 40 12.54 26.56 -19.53
N ALA A 41 13.76 26.73 -19.00
CA ALA A 41 14.90 27.21 -19.78
C ALA A 41 15.43 26.20 -20.81
N ILE A 42 15.35 24.89 -20.53
CA ILE A 42 15.96 23.84 -21.35
C ILE A 42 14.96 23.17 -22.32
N TYR A 43 13.75 22.90 -21.84
CA TYR A 43 12.68 22.23 -22.61
C TYR A 43 11.64 23.22 -23.14
N GLY A 44 11.75 24.50 -22.77
CA GLY A 44 10.80 25.56 -23.11
C GLY A 44 9.74 25.78 -22.02
N TRP A 45 9.26 27.01 -21.91
CA TRP A 45 8.24 27.39 -20.91
C TRP A 45 6.87 26.76 -21.14
N THR A 46 6.67 26.09 -22.27
CA THR A 46 5.50 25.25 -22.56
C THR A 46 5.63 23.83 -21.99
N ASP A 47 6.83 23.40 -21.56
CA ASP A 47 7.08 22.08 -20.96
C ASP A 47 7.91 22.13 -19.65
N PRO A 48 7.53 22.93 -18.65
CA PRO A 48 8.29 23.05 -17.40
C PRO A 48 8.30 21.75 -16.56
N LEU A 49 7.38 20.83 -16.83
CA LEU A 49 7.32 19.49 -16.23
C LEU A 49 8.06 18.43 -17.05
N ALA A 50 8.64 18.80 -18.20
CA ALA A 50 9.34 17.91 -19.13
C ALA A 50 8.49 16.71 -19.62
N LEU A 51 7.16 16.85 -19.70
CA LEU A 51 6.23 15.78 -20.09
C LEU A 51 6.28 15.51 -21.60
N ALA A 52 6.40 16.57 -22.42
CA ALA A 52 6.58 16.41 -23.85
C ALA A 52 7.95 15.78 -24.13
N ARG A 53 9.00 16.32 -23.49
CA ARG A 53 10.34 15.76 -23.62
C ARG A 53 10.44 14.31 -23.13
N HIS A 54 9.78 13.98 -22.02
CA HIS A 54 9.69 12.59 -21.55
C HIS A 54 9.10 11.68 -22.63
N SER A 55 8.00 12.10 -23.26
CA SER A 55 7.30 11.32 -24.30
C SER A 55 8.14 11.06 -25.55
N GLU A 56 9.05 11.98 -25.91
CA GLU A 56 10.01 11.81 -27.00
C GLU A 56 11.14 10.83 -26.66
N VAL A 57 11.49 10.68 -25.38
CA VAL A 57 12.60 9.83 -24.94
C VAL A 57 12.14 8.39 -24.70
N VAL A 58 10.92 8.20 -24.18
CA VAL A 58 10.41 6.86 -23.83
C VAL A 58 9.85 6.06 -25.01
N VAL A 59 10.46 6.19 -26.19
CA VAL A 59 10.07 5.46 -27.40
C VAL A 59 10.23 3.95 -27.16
N GLY A 60 9.19 3.18 -27.52
CA GLY A 60 9.15 1.73 -27.31
C GLY A 60 8.63 1.28 -25.93
N GLN A 61 8.26 2.21 -25.03
CA GLN A 61 7.54 1.82 -23.82
C GLN A 61 6.12 1.32 -24.16
N PRO A 62 5.66 0.22 -23.55
CA PRO A 62 4.32 -0.28 -23.78
C PRO A 62 3.26 0.75 -23.41
N ARG A 63 2.32 1.01 -24.33
CA ARG A 63 1.20 1.92 -24.08
C ARG A 63 -0.03 1.18 -23.59
N THR A 64 -0.83 1.86 -22.77
CA THR A 64 -2.05 1.28 -22.19
C THR A 64 -3.04 0.85 -23.27
N GLY A 65 -3.21 1.65 -24.33
CA GLY A 65 -4.06 1.31 -25.46
C GLY A 65 -3.63 0.04 -26.19
N GLU A 66 -2.32 -0.14 -26.41
CA GLU A 66 -1.76 -1.34 -27.06
C GLU A 66 -1.97 -2.58 -26.19
N TRP A 67 -1.77 -2.47 -24.87
CA TRP A 67 -2.02 -3.57 -23.95
C TRP A 67 -3.50 -3.96 -23.87
N ILE A 68 -4.42 -2.98 -23.88
CA ILE A 68 -5.85 -3.26 -23.92
C ILE A 68 -6.21 -3.93 -25.26
N ALA A 69 -5.64 -3.48 -26.37
CA ALA A 69 -5.86 -4.12 -27.67
C ALA A 69 -5.35 -5.57 -27.69
N GLN A 70 -4.22 -5.85 -27.04
CA GLN A 70 -3.62 -7.18 -27.00
C GLN A 70 -4.29 -8.15 -26.03
N TYR A 71 -4.68 -7.69 -24.84
CA TYR A 71 -5.15 -8.55 -23.74
C TYR A 71 -6.63 -8.35 -23.37
N GLY A 72 -7.30 -7.38 -23.99
CA GLY A 72 -8.63 -6.92 -23.59
C GLY A 72 -8.65 -6.22 -22.22
N TRP A 73 -9.81 -5.66 -21.88
CA TRP A 73 -10.01 -4.97 -20.61
C TRP A 73 -9.81 -5.87 -19.38
N ALA A 74 -10.31 -7.10 -19.45
CA ALA A 74 -10.17 -8.06 -18.35
C ALA A 74 -8.70 -8.48 -18.15
N GLY A 75 -7.98 -8.78 -19.24
CA GLY A 75 -6.56 -9.12 -19.18
C GLY A 75 -5.71 -7.95 -18.69
N TRP A 76 -6.02 -6.73 -19.13
CA TRP A 76 -5.40 -5.51 -18.60
C TRP A 76 -5.65 -5.36 -17.09
N ALA A 77 -6.88 -5.50 -16.61
CA ALA A 77 -7.21 -5.33 -15.19
C ALA A 77 -6.53 -6.37 -14.30
N VAL A 78 -6.49 -7.64 -14.72
CA VAL A 78 -5.79 -8.70 -13.97
C VAL A 78 -4.30 -8.40 -13.88
N ARG A 79 -3.67 -7.95 -14.98
CA ARG A 79 -2.25 -7.59 -15.00
C ARG A 79 -1.98 -6.34 -14.18
N PHE A 80 -2.86 -5.34 -14.24
CA PHE A 80 -2.80 -4.14 -13.41
C PHE A 80 -2.75 -4.56 -11.93
N LEU A 81 -3.79 -5.25 -11.44
CA LEU A 81 -3.88 -5.64 -10.04
C LEU A 81 -2.73 -6.54 -9.60
N ARG A 82 -2.38 -7.55 -10.40
CA ARG A 82 -1.32 -8.51 -10.09
C ARG A 82 0.04 -7.83 -10.03
N THR A 83 0.42 -7.09 -11.06
CA THR A 83 1.75 -6.46 -11.14
C THR A 83 1.88 -5.37 -10.09
N THR A 84 0.83 -4.59 -9.84
CA THR A 84 0.82 -3.58 -8.76
C THR A 84 1.03 -4.24 -7.40
N PHE A 85 0.31 -5.32 -7.13
CA PHE A 85 0.43 -6.05 -5.86
C PHE A 85 1.84 -6.65 -5.67
N GLN A 86 2.33 -7.36 -6.69
CA GLN A 86 3.63 -8.04 -6.62
C GLN A 86 4.79 -7.05 -6.44
N SER A 87 4.77 -5.95 -7.18
CA SER A 87 5.81 -4.93 -7.09
C SER A 87 5.67 -3.98 -5.90
N PHE A 88 4.48 -3.86 -5.31
CA PHE A 88 4.33 -3.18 -4.03
C PHE A 88 5.03 -3.95 -2.90
N TRP A 89 4.90 -5.28 -2.88
CA TRP A 89 5.50 -6.11 -1.83
C TRP A 89 6.96 -6.49 -2.08
N GLY A 90 7.32 -6.87 -3.30
CA GLY A 90 8.68 -7.32 -3.60
C GLY A 90 8.83 -7.85 -5.01
N GLN A 91 8.93 -6.93 -5.97
CA GLN A 91 9.45 -7.19 -7.30
C GLN A 91 10.53 -6.14 -7.56
N PHE A 92 11.79 -6.55 -7.45
CA PHE A 92 12.92 -5.64 -7.31
C PHE A 92 13.60 -5.33 -8.65
N GLY A 93 14.51 -4.35 -8.61
CA GLY A 93 15.24 -3.86 -9.78
C GLY A 93 14.31 -3.18 -10.80
N TRP A 94 14.56 -3.43 -12.08
CA TRP A 94 13.67 -3.00 -13.18
C TRP A 94 12.54 -4.01 -13.41
N MET A 95 11.84 -4.40 -12.33
CA MET A 95 10.79 -5.41 -12.33
C MET A 95 11.27 -6.84 -12.69
N GLY A 96 12.58 -7.08 -12.70
CA GLY A 96 13.19 -8.35 -13.13
C GLY A 96 13.37 -9.39 -12.04
N VAL A 97 13.23 -9.02 -10.76
CA VAL A 97 13.51 -9.91 -9.61
C VAL A 97 12.25 -10.06 -8.75
N PRO A 98 11.27 -10.88 -9.19
CA PRO A 98 10.07 -11.16 -8.40
C PRO A 98 10.34 -12.16 -7.27
N PHE A 99 9.53 -12.09 -6.22
CA PHE A 99 9.42 -13.20 -5.28
C PHE A 99 8.83 -14.45 -5.95
N GLN A 100 9.01 -15.59 -5.30
CA GLN A 100 8.34 -16.83 -5.71
C GLN A 100 6.81 -16.68 -5.58
N PRO A 101 6.02 -17.28 -6.49
CA PRO A 101 4.55 -17.13 -6.51
C PRO A 101 3.86 -17.45 -5.17
N ALA A 102 4.35 -18.45 -4.46
CA ALA A 102 3.81 -18.87 -3.16
C ALA A 102 3.95 -17.79 -2.07
N VAL A 103 5.00 -16.97 -2.12
CA VAL A 103 5.21 -15.85 -1.20
C VAL A 103 4.16 -14.77 -1.46
N TYR A 104 3.86 -14.45 -2.72
CA TYR A 104 2.79 -13.50 -3.05
C TYR A 104 1.41 -13.98 -2.59
N ALA A 105 1.14 -15.28 -2.66
CA ALA A 105 -0.10 -15.83 -2.13
C ALA A 105 -0.20 -15.63 -0.61
N ALA A 106 0.89 -15.90 0.13
CA ALA A 106 0.95 -15.66 1.57
C ALA A 106 0.78 -14.17 1.93
N LEU A 107 1.40 -13.28 1.15
CA LEU A 107 1.23 -11.85 1.29
C LEU A 107 -0.19 -11.38 0.97
N LEU A 108 -0.88 -12.05 0.04
CA LEU A 108 -2.26 -11.73 -0.30
C LEU A 108 -3.18 -12.07 0.87
N LEU A 109 -2.99 -13.25 1.49
CA LEU A 109 -3.67 -13.64 2.72
C LEU A 109 -3.43 -12.62 3.83
N PHE A 110 -2.16 -12.26 4.06
CA PHE A 110 -1.78 -11.28 5.08
C PHE A 110 -2.36 -9.89 4.80
N SER A 111 -2.32 -9.42 3.55
CA SER A 111 -2.93 -8.14 3.15
C SER A 111 -4.44 -8.14 3.35
N GLY A 112 -5.12 -9.25 3.05
CA GLY A 112 -6.55 -9.43 3.29
C GLY A 112 -6.89 -9.37 4.78
N LEU A 113 -6.06 -9.99 5.64
CA LEU A 113 -6.19 -9.90 7.09
C LEU A 113 -6.02 -8.46 7.59
N LEU A 114 -5.00 -7.73 7.12
CA LEU A 114 -4.79 -6.32 7.49
C LEU A 114 -5.97 -5.43 7.05
N ALA A 115 -6.44 -5.62 5.82
CA ALA A 115 -7.60 -4.89 5.29
C ALA A 115 -8.88 -5.22 6.09
N GLY A 116 -9.14 -6.51 6.36
CA GLY A 116 -10.27 -6.94 7.17
C GLY A 116 -10.22 -6.39 8.59
N GLY A 117 -9.05 -6.39 9.22
CA GLY A 117 -8.83 -5.78 10.52
C GLY A 117 -9.09 -4.27 10.51
N PHE A 118 -8.60 -3.57 9.50
CA PHE A 118 -8.83 -2.13 9.36
C PHE A 118 -10.31 -1.80 9.12
N LEU A 119 -11.02 -2.60 8.32
CA LEU A 119 -12.46 -2.44 8.14
C LEU A 119 -13.21 -2.71 9.45
N GLY A 120 -12.81 -3.73 10.21
CA GLY A 120 -13.31 -3.99 11.55
C GLY A 120 -13.12 -2.78 12.48
N TRP A 121 -11.90 -2.21 12.50
CA TRP A 121 -11.61 -0.98 13.24
C TRP A 121 -12.48 0.20 12.79
N LEU A 122 -12.62 0.40 11.48
CA LEU A 122 -13.33 1.54 10.90
C LEU A 122 -14.81 1.54 11.30
N PHE A 123 -15.42 0.35 11.30
CA PHE A 123 -16.85 0.15 11.57
C PHE A 123 -17.17 -0.21 13.03
N ASP A 124 -16.17 -0.41 13.90
CA ASP A 124 -16.43 -0.68 15.32
C ASP A 124 -17.06 0.54 16.01
N ARG A 125 -18.33 0.41 16.41
CA ARG A 125 -19.07 1.46 17.10
C ARG A 125 -18.66 1.65 18.55
N ARG A 126 -17.90 0.71 19.12
CA ARG A 126 -17.41 0.76 20.51
C ARG A 126 -16.12 1.57 20.63
N ARG A 127 -15.49 1.92 19.50
CA ARG A 127 -14.22 2.67 19.52
C ARG A 127 -14.46 4.10 20.03
N PRO A 128 -13.48 4.68 20.75
CA PRO A 128 -13.57 6.08 21.16
C PRO A 128 -13.66 7.00 19.94
N ALA A 129 -14.42 8.08 20.08
CA ALA A 129 -14.53 9.09 19.04
C ALA A 129 -13.15 9.73 18.79
N LEU A 130 -12.83 9.95 17.51
CA LEU A 130 -11.59 10.64 17.14
C LEU A 130 -11.65 12.10 17.60
N SER A 131 -10.56 12.57 18.23
CA SER A 131 -10.41 13.98 18.54
C SER A 131 -10.48 14.83 17.26
N ALA A 132 -10.78 16.12 17.40
CA ALA A 132 -10.84 17.03 16.25
C ALA A 132 -9.52 17.03 15.45
N GLY A 133 -8.38 16.96 16.15
CA GLY A 133 -7.05 16.88 15.52
C GLY A 133 -6.83 15.56 14.77
N GLN A 134 -7.21 14.42 15.37
CA GLN A 134 -7.12 13.11 14.71
C GLN A 134 -7.99 13.04 13.47
N ARG A 135 -9.22 13.58 13.53
CA ARG A 135 -10.13 13.65 12.38
C ARG A 135 -9.55 14.52 11.25
N GLN A 136 -8.96 15.66 11.57
CA GLN A 136 -8.26 16.49 10.59
C GLN A 136 -7.07 15.74 9.96
N GLY A 137 -6.26 15.06 10.77
CA GLY A 137 -5.13 14.23 10.30
C GLY A 137 -5.60 13.10 9.38
N ALA A 138 -6.67 12.40 9.75
CA ALA A 138 -7.26 11.35 8.93
C ALA A 138 -7.73 11.88 7.57
N TRP A 139 -8.36 13.05 7.52
CA TRP A 139 -8.74 13.68 6.24
C TRP A 139 -7.52 14.03 5.37
N VAL A 140 -6.44 14.54 5.96
CA VAL A 140 -5.21 14.83 5.23
C VAL A 140 -4.61 13.55 4.64
N LEU A 141 -4.51 12.50 5.46
CA LEU A 141 -3.98 11.20 5.04
C LEU A 141 -4.86 10.55 3.96
N LEU A 142 -6.19 10.61 4.11
CA LEU A 142 -7.12 10.10 3.11
C LEU A 142 -6.99 10.85 1.79
N THR A 143 -6.97 12.19 1.82
CA THR A 143 -6.80 12.98 0.58
C THR A 143 -5.45 12.74 -0.06
N SER A 144 -4.37 12.65 0.72
CA SER A 144 -3.05 12.30 0.19
C SER A 144 -3.05 10.93 -0.49
N THR A 145 -3.71 9.93 0.12
CA THR A 145 -3.89 8.59 -0.46
C THR A 145 -4.67 8.65 -1.76
N LEU A 146 -5.83 9.32 -1.77
CA LEU A 146 -6.69 9.44 -2.95
C LEU A 146 -6.00 10.18 -4.09
N LEU A 147 -5.25 11.25 -3.81
CA LEU A 147 -4.46 11.96 -4.82
C LEU A 147 -3.34 11.08 -5.38
N THR A 148 -2.66 10.30 -4.52
CA THR A 148 -1.62 9.35 -4.97
C THR A 148 -2.21 8.30 -5.91
N VAL A 149 -3.34 7.71 -5.53
CA VAL A 149 -4.07 6.74 -6.36
C VAL A 149 -4.55 7.39 -7.67
N ALA A 150 -5.09 8.60 -7.63
CA ALA A 150 -5.56 9.30 -8.81
C ALA A 150 -4.41 9.59 -9.79
N LEU A 151 -3.27 10.07 -9.30
CA LEU A 151 -2.07 10.29 -10.11
C LEU A 151 -1.53 8.97 -10.70
N TYR A 152 -1.54 7.91 -9.90
CA TYR A 152 -1.13 6.58 -10.34
C TYR A 152 -2.03 6.04 -11.47
N LEU A 153 -3.35 6.17 -11.32
CA LEU A 153 -4.33 5.78 -12.35
C LEU A 153 -4.21 6.68 -13.58
N PHE A 154 -3.99 7.98 -13.40
CA PHE A 154 -3.80 8.93 -14.49
C PHE A 154 -2.56 8.58 -15.33
N TYR A 155 -1.43 8.30 -14.68
CA TYR A 155 -0.20 7.92 -15.38
C TYR A 155 -0.36 6.64 -16.20
N ASN A 156 -1.11 5.68 -15.65
CA ASN A 156 -1.46 4.42 -16.32
C ASN A 156 -2.49 4.55 -17.43
N ARG A 157 -2.99 5.74 -17.76
CA ARG A 157 -3.79 5.96 -18.98
C ARG A 157 -2.93 6.00 -20.24
N THR A 158 -1.66 6.39 -20.12
CA THR A 158 -0.76 6.57 -21.27
C THR A 158 0.24 5.43 -21.37
N PHE A 159 0.98 5.18 -20.28
CA PHE A 159 2.05 4.19 -20.24
C PHE A 159 1.69 3.06 -19.28
N VAL A 160 2.08 1.84 -19.61
CA VAL A 160 1.87 0.69 -18.74
C VAL A 160 2.88 0.73 -17.60
N GLN A 161 2.45 1.24 -16.46
CA GLN A 161 3.27 1.50 -15.30
C GLN A 161 2.59 0.92 -14.06
N HIS A 162 2.26 -0.37 -14.12
CA HIS A 162 1.60 -1.14 -13.05
C HIS A 162 2.52 -1.38 -11.84
N GLN A 163 3.42 -0.45 -11.52
CA GLN A 163 4.41 -0.62 -10.46
C GLN A 163 3.90 -0.07 -9.13
N GLY A 164 3.95 -0.87 -8.08
CA GLY A 164 3.53 -0.50 -6.73
C GLY A 164 4.35 0.64 -6.13
N ARG A 165 5.57 0.92 -6.63
CA ARG A 165 6.41 2.04 -6.19
C ARG A 165 5.74 3.40 -6.35
N TYR A 166 4.82 3.55 -7.30
CA TYR A 166 4.06 4.79 -7.47
C TYR A 166 3.05 5.03 -6.34
N LEU A 167 2.79 4.02 -5.49
CA LEU A 167 1.99 4.13 -4.27
C LEU A 167 2.82 4.45 -3.03
N PHE A 168 4.15 4.63 -3.14
CA PHE A 168 5.01 4.94 -2.00
C PHE A 168 4.62 6.20 -1.22
N PRO A 169 4.14 7.28 -1.84
CA PRO A 169 3.61 8.42 -1.09
C PRO A 169 2.44 8.06 -0.16
N ALA A 170 1.72 6.97 -0.46
CA ALA A 170 0.64 6.44 0.37
C ALA A 170 1.11 5.39 1.40
N LEU A 171 2.42 5.11 1.55
CA LEU A 171 2.90 4.13 2.53
C LEU A 171 2.54 4.50 3.96
N ILE A 172 2.66 5.77 4.34
CA ILE A 172 2.32 6.24 5.68
C ILE A 172 0.85 5.95 6.02
N PRO A 173 -0.15 6.38 5.22
CA PRO A 173 -1.55 6.06 5.50
C PRO A 173 -1.85 4.57 5.42
N LEU A 174 -1.23 3.81 4.51
CA LEU A 174 -1.41 2.36 4.42
C LEU A 174 -0.85 1.63 5.65
N ALA A 175 0.33 2.03 6.14
CA ALA A 175 0.95 1.49 7.35
C ALA A 175 0.13 1.81 8.59
N LEU A 176 -0.43 3.02 8.69
CA LEU A 176 -1.35 3.39 9.77
C LEU A 176 -2.62 2.51 9.73
N ALA A 177 -3.23 2.35 8.56
CA ALA A 177 -4.40 1.47 8.40
C ALA A 177 -4.09 0.03 8.81
N ALA A 178 -2.94 -0.50 8.39
CA ALA A 178 -2.47 -1.83 8.78
C ALA A 178 -2.27 -1.94 10.30
N ALA A 179 -1.63 -0.95 10.93
CA ALA A 179 -1.41 -0.92 12.38
C ALA A 179 -2.74 -0.90 13.17
N LEU A 180 -3.69 -0.06 12.76
CA LEU A 180 -5.03 -0.01 13.34
C LEU A 180 -5.80 -1.33 13.13
N GLY A 181 -5.60 -1.98 11.99
CA GLY A 181 -6.18 -3.28 11.71
C GLY A 181 -5.63 -4.39 12.62
N VAL A 182 -4.32 -4.43 12.81
CA VAL A 182 -3.68 -5.37 13.75
C VAL A 182 -4.15 -5.10 15.19
N ASP A 183 -4.20 -3.84 15.60
CA ASP A 183 -4.70 -3.44 16.92
C ASP A 183 -6.13 -3.95 17.14
N TRP A 184 -7.03 -3.74 16.18
CA TRP A 184 -8.40 -4.23 16.28
C TRP A 184 -8.50 -5.76 16.28
N LEU A 185 -7.70 -6.46 15.48
CA LEU A 185 -7.67 -7.93 15.48
C LEU A 185 -7.20 -8.50 16.83
N LEU A 186 -6.24 -7.85 17.49
CA LEU A 186 -5.67 -8.32 18.75
C LEU A 186 -6.43 -7.84 20.00
N PHE A 187 -7.02 -6.64 19.96
CA PHE A 187 -7.61 -5.99 21.13
C PHE A 187 -9.11 -5.66 20.97
N GLY A 188 -9.65 -5.61 19.76
CA GLY A 188 -11.05 -5.27 19.45
C GLY A 188 -12.08 -6.40 19.65
N GLY A 189 -11.65 -7.55 20.19
CA GLY A 189 -12.51 -8.72 20.42
C GLY A 189 -12.67 -9.64 19.20
N ALA A 190 -11.95 -9.38 18.11
CA ALA A 190 -11.97 -10.21 16.91
C ALA A 190 -10.91 -11.33 16.90
N THR A 191 -10.08 -11.43 17.95
CA THR A 191 -8.90 -12.30 17.97
C THR A 191 -9.22 -13.77 17.76
N TRP A 192 -10.27 -14.27 18.42
CA TRP A 192 -10.71 -15.66 18.22
C TRP A 192 -11.27 -15.91 16.82
N TRP A 193 -11.97 -14.94 16.24
CA TRP A 193 -12.47 -15.02 14.87
C TRP A 193 -11.34 -15.00 13.84
N ALA A 194 -10.33 -14.16 14.06
CA ALA A 194 -9.12 -14.14 13.25
C ALA A 194 -8.39 -15.49 13.31
N ALA A 195 -8.22 -16.05 14.52
CA ALA A 195 -7.63 -17.37 14.71
C ALA A 195 -8.41 -18.47 13.97
N ALA A 196 -9.74 -18.49 14.13
CA ALA A 196 -10.62 -19.45 13.49
C ALA A 196 -10.61 -19.33 11.97
N ALA A 197 -10.69 -18.10 11.43
CA ALA A 197 -10.68 -17.85 9.99
C ALA A 197 -9.34 -18.27 9.35
N CYS A 198 -8.21 -17.91 9.98
CA CYS A 198 -6.88 -18.33 9.52
C CYS A 198 -6.70 -19.86 9.62
N GLY A 199 -7.19 -20.49 10.69
CA GLY A 199 -7.12 -21.94 10.89
C GLY A 199 -7.96 -22.70 9.85
N ALA A 200 -9.20 -22.26 9.63
CA ALA A 200 -10.08 -22.80 8.61
C ALA A 200 -9.48 -22.65 7.20
N ALA A 201 -8.90 -21.48 6.89
CA ALA A 201 -8.21 -21.28 5.62
C ALA A 201 -7.02 -22.24 5.46
N GLY A 202 -6.19 -22.41 6.51
CA GLY A 202 -5.07 -23.34 6.50
C GLY A 202 -5.50 -24.80 6.27
N ILE A 203 -6.55 -25.25 6.96
CA ILE A 203 -7.10 -26.60 6.78
C ILE A 203 -7.68 -26.78 5.37
N ALA A 204 -8.46 -25.81 4.90
CA ALA A 204 -9.05 -25.85 3.55
C ALA A 204 -7.97 -25.91 2.47
N LEU A 205 -6.87 -25.16 2.61
CA LEU A 205 -5.72 -25.19 1.72
C LEU A 205 -5.00 -26.55 1.76
N GLY A 206 -4.90 -27.17 2.93
CA GLY A 206 -4.34 -28.52 3.09
C GLY A 206 -5.18 -29.57 2.38
N VAL A 207 -6.51 -29.54 2.58
CA VAL A 207 -7.45 -30.45 1.89
C VAL A 207 -7.40 -30.23 0.37
N TRP A 208 -7.44 -28.96 -0.07
CA TRP A 208 -7.38 -28.63 -1.49
C TRP A 208 -6.06 -29.09 -2.13
N GLY A 209 -4.94 -28.83 -1.47
CA GLY A 209 -3.62 -29.24 -1.96
C GLY A 209 -3.44 -30.76 -1.97
N TRP A 210 -3.99 -31.46 -0.96
CA TRP A 210 -4.01 -32.93 -0.93
C TRP A 210 -4.78 -33.51 -2.12
N VAL A 211 -5.98 -32.99 -2.41
CA VAL A 211 -6.80 -33.45 -3.55
C VAL A 211 -6.11 -33.18 -4.88
N ARG A 212 -5.37 -32.06 -4.99
CA ARG A 212 -4.63 -31.67 -6.20
C ARG A 212 -3.28 -32.37 -6.35
N GLY A 213 -2.78 -33.04 -5.31
CA GLY A 213 -1.41 -33.58 -5.26
C GLY A 213 -0.32 -32.51 -5.19
N ASP A 214 -0.67 -31.25 -4.88
CA ASP A 214 0.24 -30.12 -4.78
C ASP A 214 -0.12 -29.27 -3.55
N LEU A 215 0.63 -29.46 -2.47
CA LEU A 215 0.39 -28.76 -1.21
C LEU A 215 1.00 -27.35 -1.26
N PRO A 216 0.20 -26.27 -1.12
CA PRO A 216 0.72 -24.91 -1.10
C PRO A 216 1.36 -24.59 0.27
N LEU A 217 2.48 -25.24 0.57
CA LEU A 217 3.09 -25.30 1.91
C LEU A 217 3.31 -23.92 2.53
N ILE A 218 3.86 -22.96 1.77
CA ILE A 218 4.13 -21.61 2.29
C ILE A 218 2.82 -20.90 2.68
N LEU A 219 1.80 -20.93 1.82
CA LEU A 219 0.52 -20.29 2.10
C LEU A 219 -0.22 -20.97 3.26
N MET A 220 -0.21 -22.31 3.28
CA MET A 220 -0.80 -23.11 4.35
C MET A 220 -0.11 -22.85 5.69
N ALA A 221 1.23 -22.90 5.72
CA ALA A 221 2.02 -22.60 6.91
C ALA A 221 1.81 -21.16 7.39
N THR A 222 1.68 -20.20 6.47
CA THR A 222 1.33 -18.81 6.82
C THR A 222 -0.03 -18.75 7.49
N ALA A 223 -1.05 -19.38 6.91
CA ALA A 223 -2.40 -19.39 7.47
C ALA A 223 -2.46 -20.04 8.87
N LEU A 224 -1.86 -21.22 9.02
CA LEU A 224 -1.82 -21.93 10.30
C LEU A 224 -0.95 -21.21 11.35
N GLY A 225 0.16 -20.60 10.93
CA GLY A 225 1.01 -19.79 11.79
C GLY A 225 0.28 -18.56 12.32
N LEU A 226 -0.44 -17.84 11.46
CA LEU A 226 -1.31 -16.73 11.87
C LEU A 226 -2.42 -17.21 12.82
N ALA A 227 -3.03 -18.36 12.54
CA ALA A 227 -4.05 -18.96 13.40
C ALA A 227 -3.50 -19.25 14.81
N ALA A 228 -2.30 -19.82 14.89
CA ALA A 228 -1.62 -20.08 16.16
C ALA A 228 -1.29 -18.78 16.90
N LEU A 229 -0.76 -17.77 16.22
CA LEU A 229 -0.45 -16.47 16.82
C LEU A 229 -1.70 -15.81 17.41
N PHE A 230 -2.80 -15.76 16.65
CA PHE A 230 -4.07 -15.22 17.16
C PHE A 230 -4.66 -16.10 18.28
N GLY A 231 -4.55 -17.43 18.18
CA GLY A 231 -4.99 -18.34 19.23
C GLY A 231 -4.20 -18.20 20.54
N LEU A 232 -2.92 -17.82 20.48
CA LEU A 232 -2.12 -17.44 21.64
C LEU A 232 -2.53 -16.06 22.18
N ALA A 233 -2.73 -15.09 21.29
CA ALA A 233 -3.19 -13.74 21.64
C ALA A 233 -4.55 -13.74 22.33
N ALA A 234 -5.44 -14.66 21.97
CA ALA A 234 -6.75 -14.76 22.55
C ALA A 234 -6.75 -15.34 23.98
N ARG A 235 -5.67 -16.03 24.37
CA ARG A 235 -5.55 -16.68 25.70
C ARG A 235 -5.01 -15.77 26.79
N SER A 236 -4.22 -14.75 26.46
CA SER A 236 -3.65 -13.87 27.49
C SER A 236 -3.24 -12.50 26.94
N PRO A 237 -3.16 -11.46 27.79
CA PRO A 237 -2.60 -10.16 27.41
C PRO A 237 -1.16 -10.26 26.89
N ARG A 238 -0.32 -11.10 27.51
CA ARG A 238 1.06 -11.36 27.05
C ARG A 238 1.09 -11.99 25.66
N GLY A 239 0.14 -12.86 25.36
CA GLY A 239 -0.03 -13.46 24.03
C GLY A 239 -0.29 -12.41 22.94
N ARG A 240 -1.04 -11.34 23.25
CA ARG A 240 -1.33 -10.25 22.29
C ARG A 240 -0.07 -9.48 21.93
N VAL A 241 0.70 -9.11 22.95
CA VAL A 241 2.01 -8.45 22.77
C VAL A 241 2.95 -9.35 21.98
N PHE A 242 3.02 -10.63 22.35
CA PHE A 242 3.81 -11.62 21.63
C PHE A 242 3.41 -11.72 20.16
N ALA A 243 2.11 -11.84 19.85
CA ALA A 243 1.63 -11.89 18.48
C ALA A 243 1.98 -10.62 17.70
N GLN A 244 1.84 -9.43 18.29
CA GLN A 244 2.22 -8.17 17.67
C GLN A 244 3.73 -8.14 17.33
N VAL A 245 4.58 -8.56 18.26
CA VAL A 245 6.04 -8.65 18.05
C VAL A 245 6.36 -9.66 16.95
N MET A 246 5.72 -10.83 16.94
CA MET A 246 5.94 -11.86 15.91
C MET A 246 5.48 -11.42 14.52
N LEU A 247 4.38 -10.67 14.41
CA LEU A 247 3.94 -10.08 13.14
C LEU A 247 4.98 -9.08 12.61
N ALA A 248 5.49 -8.20 13.48
CA ALA A 248 6.55 -7.25 13.11
C ALA A 248 7.86 -7.96 12.73
N ALA A 249 8.25 -8.98 13.50
CA ALA A 249 9.42 -9.80 13.21
C ALA A 249 9.27 -10.55 11.87
N GLY A 250 8.08 -11.06 11.56
CA GLY A 250 7.79 -11.68 10.27
C GLY A 250 7.99 -10.75 9.08
N LEU A 251 7.60 -9.48 9.20
CA LEU A 251 7.87 -8.46 8.16
C LEU A 251 9.35 -8.13 8.03
N ALA A 252 10.09 -8.07 9.14
CA ALA A 252 11.54 -7.90 9.11
C ALA A 252 12.24 -9.10 8.44
N LEU A 253 11.82 -10.33 8.77
CA LEU A 253 12.32 -11.56 8.14
C LEU A 253 11.99 -11.61 6.64
N LEU A 254 10.81 -11.14 6.23
CA LEU A 254 10.44 -11.00 4.82
C LEU A 254 11.39 -10.03 4.08
N ALA A 255 11.78 -8.92 4.72
CA ALA A 255 12.76 -8.00 4.13
C ALA A 255 14.14 -8.65 3.97
N LEU A 256 14.59 -9.43 4.97
CA LEU A 256 15.82 -10.21 4.88
C LEU A 256 15.74 -11.29 3.80
N TYR A 257 14.60 -11.98 3.66
CA TYR A 257 14.32 -12.90 2.57
C TYR A 257 14.40 -12.20 1.21
N GLY A 258 13.80 -11.00 1.07
CA GLY A 258 13.96 -10.11 -0.09
C GLY A 258 15.41 -9.89 -0.47
N LEU A 259 16.23 -9.49 0.50
CA LEU A 259 17.64 -9.21 0.26
C LEU A 259 18.42 -10.47 -0.12
N PHE A 260 18.37 -11.50 0.71
CA PHE A 260 19.30 -12.64 0.60
C PHE A 260 18.80 -13.76 -0.31
N ALA A 261 17.48 -13.94 -0.45
CA ALA A 261 16.92 -15.02 -1.26
C ALA A 261 16.45 -14.55 -2.65
N ALA A 262 16.17 -13.25 -2.85
CA ALA A 262 15.76 -12.72 -4.15
C ALA A 262 16.83 -11.82 -4.79
N ILE A 263 17.29 -10.76 -4.09
CA ILE A 263 18.18 -9.75 -4.68
C ILE A 263 19.61 -10.26 -4.86
N VAL A 264 20.26 -10.75 -3.80
CA VAL A 264 21.67 -11.18 -3.85
C VAL A 264 21.93 -12.26 -4.91
N PRO A 265 21.09 -13.31 -5.06
CA PRO A 265 21.28 -14.29 -6.13
C PRO A 265 21.19 -13.70 -7.53
N ALA A 266 20.40 -12.64 -7.75
CA ALA A 266 20.24 -11.99 -9.05
C ALA A 266 21.42 -11.07 -9.44
N LEU A 267 22.36 -10.83 -8.52
CA LEU A 267 23.56 -10.02 -8.76
C LEU A 267 24.79 -10.85 -9.16
N ARG A 268 24.67 -12.18 -9.16
CA ARG A 268 25.73 -13.13 -9.54
C ARG A 268 25.53 -13.56 -10.98
#